data_AF-A0A0L0VV48-F1
#
_entry.id   AF-A0A0L0VV48-F1
#
_cell.length_a   1.000
_cell.length_b   1.000
_cell.length_c   1.000
_cell.angle_alpha   90.00
_cell.angle_beta   90.00
_cell.angle_gamma   90.00
#
_symmetry.space_group_name_H-M   'P 1'
#
loop_
_entity.id
_entity.type
_entity.pdbx_description
1 polymer ?
#
loop_
_entity_poly.entity_id
_entity_poly.type
_entity_poly.pdbx_seq_one_letter_code
_entity_poly.pdbx_strand_id
1 'polypeptide(L)'
;MIKNMQKIHKATLVYCIKLVMRTEKANVVEELVHLPSEQINEIVDQTYNRFFTPEAKASAAANPGSKKLSNLLLRLSDFATVVEGNSAMKVGDVGRLMNVWKRWAVISQGLTTLTQYSIQLPRMILLLNEVLPHGLGQVILHSMLIAPSGQRKHFVAKDQHLEQQNCWLKYFFNNSGRGTNIDRLKNVYSVNINLLQNLISDLAIDAGKVDITQSHHNRIDLLSLNNCLRMCRQNDVCSTVYKAEEFVPVEILDFYDIGIQKLKEKYRTPGCKLNNLRPSTIGVADPTDHLSHNNNSEDVSEAGDNEPEIDENEPQTADEDESAGEMEDVELTG
;
A
#
# COMPACT_ATOMS: atom_id res chain seq x y z
N MET A 1 -7.56 -4.52 -5.44
CA MET A 1 -7.47 -3.07 -5.13
C MET A 1 -6.29 -2.34 -5.82
N ILE A 2 -5.03 -2.55 -5.45
CA ILE A 2 -3.86 -1.77 -5.95
C ILE A 2 -3.76 -1.73 -7.49
N LYS A 3 -4.07 -2.85 -8.16
CA LYS A 3 -4.06 -2.90 -9.63
C LYS A 3 -5.02 -1.86 -10.25
N ASN A 4 -6.21 -1.68 -9.68
CA ASN A 4 -7.20 -0.73 -10.16
C ASN A 4 -6.78 0.72 -9.86
N MET A 5 -6.21 0.98 -8.67
CA MET A 5 -5.63 2.29 -8.33
C MET A 5 -4.56 2.70 -9.35
N GLN A 6 -3.65 1.79 -9.74
CA GLN A 6 -2.64 2.06 -10.76
C GLN A 6 -3.24 2.38 -12.14
N LYS A 7 -4.30 1.65 -12.56
CA LYS A 7 -4.98 1.92 -13.84
C LYS A 7 -5.64 3.30 -13.84
N ILE A 8 -6.39 3.62 -12.79
CA ILE A 8 -7.09 4.91 -12.64
C ILE A 8 -6.08 6.06 -12.52
N HIS A 9 -5.02 5.88 -11.72
CA HIS A 9 -3.95 6.85 -11.58
C HIS A 9 -3.31 7.15 -12.94
N LYS A 10 -2.91 6.11 -13.69
CA LYS A 10 -2.33 6.28 -15.03
C LYS A 10 -3.28 7.01 -15.99
N ALA A 11 -4.55 6.64 -16.02
CA ALA A 11 -5.54 7.30 -16.89
C ALA A 11 -5.73 8.78 -16.52
N THR A 12 -5.73 9.10 -15.23
CA THR A 12 -5.86 10.47 -14.73
C THR A 12 -4.61 11.30 -15.08
N LEU A 13 -3.40 10.74 -14.95
CA LEU A 13 -2.17 11.41 -15.38
C LEU A 13 -2.19 11.74 -16.86
N VAL A 14 -2.64 10.79 -17.70
CA VAL A 14 -2.82 11.04 -19.14
C VAL A 14 -3.81 12.19 -19.36
N TYR A 15 -4.91 12.23 -18.61
CA TYR A 15 -5.86 13.33 -18.71
C TYR A 15 -5.24 14.69 -18.35
N CYS A 16 -4.46 14.78 -17.27
CA CYS A 16 -3.74 15.99 -16.86
C CYS A 16 -2.78 16.47 -17.97
N ILE A 17 -2.01 15.57 -18.56
CA ILE A 17 -1.09 15.88 -19.68
C ILE A 17 -1.89 16.41 -20.88
N LYS A 18 -3.00 15.76 -21.24
CA LYS A 18 -3.83 16.20 -22.38
C LYS A 18 -4.46 17.57 -22.16
N LEU A 19 -4.80 17.93 -20.92
CA LEU A 19 -5.29 19.27 -20.58
C LEU A 19 -4.21 20.35 -20.74
N VAL A 20 -2.94 20.02 -20.48
CA VAL A 20 -1.81 20.93 -20.72
C VAL A 20 -1.55 21.07 -22.22
N MET A 21 -1.58 19.96 -22.95
CA MET A 21 -1.46 19.94 -24.41
C MET A 21 -2.67 20.51 -25.16
N ARG A 22 -3.80 20.78 -24.47
CA ARG A 22 -5.08 21.20 -25.08
C ARG A 22 -5.62 20.20 -26.11
N THR A 23 -5.40 18.91 -25.87
CA THR A 23 -5.85 17.80 -26.72
C THR A 23 -6.82 16.86 -26.01
N GLU A 24 -7.44 17.30 -24.91
CA GLU A 24 -8.32 16.48 -24.08
C GLU A 24 -9.49 15.88 -24.88
N LYS A 25 -9.96 16.57 -25.92
CA LYS A 25 -11.05 16.10 -26.79
C LYS A 25 -10.66 14.95 -27.71
N ALA A 26 -9.38 14.85 -28.10
CA ALA A 26 -8.90 13.80 -28.97
C ALA A 26 -8.87 12.45 -28.23
N ASN A 27 -9.11 11.34 -28.94
CA ASN A 27 -8.85 10.02 -28.38
C ASN A 27 -7.35 9.73 -28.41
N VAL A 28 -6.87 8.87 -27.51
CA VAL A 28 -5.53 8.29 -27.58
C VAL A 28 -5.57 7.18 -28.63
N VAL A 29 -4.61 7.20 -29.56
CA VAL A 29 -4.44 6.21 -30.63
C VAL A 29 -3.18 5.39 -30.39
N GLU A 30 -3.04 4.26 -31.07
CA GLU A 30 -1.86 3.39 -30.95
C GLU A 30 -0.60 4.04 -31.54
N GLU A 31 -0.76 4.86 -32.58
CA GLU A 31 0.33 5.59 -33.20
C GLU A 31 0.87 6.67 -32.26
N LEU A 32 2.16 6.55 -31.92
CA LEU A 32 2.84 7.51 -31.06
C LEU A 32 3.24 8.75 -31.87
N VAL A 33 2.81 9.92 -31.39
CA VAL A 33 3.25 11.20 -31.96
C VAL A 33 4.71 11.42 -31.61
N HIS A 34 5.54 11.69 -32.62
CA HIS A 34 6.93 12.05 -32.41
C HIS A 34 7.04 13.51 -31.97
N LEU A 35 7.50 13.74 -30.75
CA LEU A 35 7.74 15.07 -30.19
C LEU A 35 9.22 15.24 -29.85
N PRO A 36 9.81 16.43 -30.05
CA PRO A 36 11.16 16.74 -29.56
C PRO A 36 11.27 16.57 -28.04
N SER A 37 12.41 16.09 -27.55
CA SER A 37 12.63 15.86 -26.12
C SER A 37 12.44 17.13 -25.27
N GLU A 38 12.84 18.29 -25.79
CA GLU A 38 12.65 19.59 -25.13
C GLU A 38 11.16 19.90 -24.91
N GLN A 39 10.33 19.68 -25.93
CA GLN A 39 8.89 19.86 -25.84
C GLN A 39 8.24 18.88 -24.86
N ILE A 40 8.73 17.63 -24.80
CA ILE A 40 8.24 16.65 -23.82
C ILE A 40 8.53 17.12 -22.39
N ASN A 41 9.75 17.59 -22.12
CA ASN A 41 10.14 18.10 -20.81
C ASN A 41 9.28 19.32 -20.43
N GLU A 42 9.07 20.25 -21.37
CA GLU A 42 8.22 21.41 -21.13
C GLU A 42 6.79 21.00 -20.76
N ILE A 43 6.19 20.05 -21.48
CA ILE A 43 4.85 19.53 -21.16
C ILE A 43 4.83 18.88 -19.77
N VAL A 44 5.86 18.11 -19.42
CA VAL A 44 5.98 17.47 -18.11
C VAL A 44 6.07 18.52 -17.00
N ASP A 45 6.92 19.53 -17.15
CA ASP A 45 7.10 20.60 -16.17
C ASP A 45 5.83 21.44 -16.02
N GLN A 46 5.16 21.79 -17.12
CA GLN A 46 3.87 22.48 -17.08
C GLN A 46 2.79 21.63 -16.38
N THR A 47 2.77 20.32 -16.63
CA THR A 47 1.85 19.39 -15.95
C THR A 47 2.16 19.32 -14.45
N TYR A 48 3.44 19.23 -14.09
CA TYR A 48 3.89 19.23 -12.71
C TYR A 48 3.47 20.52 -11.99
N ASN A 49 3.80 21.67 -12.57
CA ASN A 49 3.48 22.98 -12.02
C ASN A 49 1.98 23.22 -11.85
N ARG A 50 1.16 22.69 -12.76
CA ARG A 50 -0.29 22.87 -12.74
C ARG A 50 -1.02 21.99 -11.72
N PHE A 51 -0.53 20.77 -11.46
CA PHE A 51 -1.30 19.78 -10.69
C PHE A 51 -0.55 19.18 -9.49
N PHE A 52 0.78 19.23 -9.43
CA PHE A 52 1.57 18.45 -8.46
C PHE A 52 2.38 19.29 -7.47
N THR A 53 2.38 20.62 -7.61
CA THR A 53 3.06 21.53 -6.69
C THR A 53 2.22 21.78 -5.42
N PRO A 54 2.88 22.10 -4.29
CA PRO A 54 2.18 22.55 -3.08
C PRO A 54 1.28 23.76 -3.34
N GLU A 55 1.72 24.70 -4.17
CA GLU A 55 0.98 25.91 -4.51
C GLU A 55 -0.29 25.59 -5.31
N ALA A 56 -0.24 24.62 -6.23
CA ALA A 56 -1.41 24.17 -6.98
C ALA A 56 -2.47 23.55 -6.06
N LYS A 57 -2.03 22.73 -5.09
CA LYS A 57 -2.94 22.16 -4.08
C LYS A 57 -3.57 23.22 -3.20
N ALA A 58 -2.75 24.13 -2.64
CA ALA A 58 -3.23 25.20 -1.78
C ALA A 58 -4.22 26.12 -2.50
N SER A 59 -3.93 26.46 -3.76
CA SER A 59 -4.80 27.30 -4.59
C SER A 59 -6.12 26.60 -4.93
N ALA A 60 -6.09 25.28 -5.20
CA ALA A 60 -7.30 24.49 -5.45
C ALA A 60 -8.16 24.29 -4.20
N ALA A 61 -7.54 24.18 -3.01
CA ALA A 61 -8.26 24.09 -1.74
C ALA A 61 -8.86 25.45 -1.32
N ALA A 62 -8.15 26.56 -1.57
CA ALA A 62 -8.62 27.89 -1.19
C ALA A 62 -9.81 28.40 -2.02
N ASN A 63 -10.04 27.86 -3.22
CA ASN A 63 -11.14 28.27 -4.09
C ASN A 63 -12.38 27.35 -3.87
N PRO A 64 -13.50 27.88 -3.35
CA PRO A 64 -14.71 27.09 -3.10
C PRO A 64 -15.32 26.46 -4.36
N GLY A 65 -15.07 27.05 -5.53
CA GLY A 65 -15.56 26.54 -6.83
C GLY A 65 -14.75 25.38 -7.39
N SER A 66 -13.59 25.05 -6.80
CA SER A 66 -12.67 24.02 -7.29
C SER A 66 -12.60 22.75 -6.44
N LYS A 67 -13.67 22.42 -5.70
CA LYS A 67 -13.74 21.19 -4.88
C LYS A 67 -13.38 19.92 -5.65
N LYS A 68 -13.85 19.79 -6.91
CA LYS A 68 -13.50 18.67 -7.80
C LYS A 68 -11.99 18.58 -8.02
N LEU A 69 -11.36 19.72 -8.36
CA LEU A 69 -9.92 19.79 -8.57
C LEU A 69 -9.15 19.51 -7.27
N SER A 70 -9.54 20.12 -6.15
CA SER A 70 -8.90 19.88 -4.84
C SER A 70 -8.86 18.39 -4.49
N ASN A 71 -10.02 17.73 -4.53
CA ASN A 71 -10.15 16.29 -4.28
C ASN A 71 -9.33 15.46 -5.27
N LEU A 72 -9.30 15.86 -6.55
CA LEU A 72 -8.49 15.19 -7.57
C LEU A 72 -7.00 15.27 -7.27
N LEU A 73 -6.50 16.44 -6.85
CA LEU A 73 -5.09 16.65 -6.54
C LEU A 73 -4.66 15.86 -5.30
N LEU A 74 -5.50 15.79 -4.27
CA LEU A 74 -5.27 14.94 -3.10
C LEU A 74 -5.19 13.47 -3.51
N ARG A 75 -6.18 12.97 -4.26
CA ARG A 75 -6.18 11.58 -4.77
C ARG A 75 -4.95 11.27 -5.61
N LEU A 76 -4.54 12.19 -6.50
CA LEU A 76 -3.34 12.02 -7.33
C LEU A 76 -2.08 11.91 -6.46
N SER A 77 -1.96 12.74 -5.44
CA SER A 77 -0.85 12.72 -4.48
C SER A 77 -0.79 11.40 -3.71
N ASP A 78 -1.92 10.96 -3.15
CA ASP A 78 -1.97 9.75 -2.33
C ASP A 78 -1.74 8.49 -3.17
N PHE A 79 -2.39 8.40 -4.33
CA PHE A 79 -2.20 7.28 -5.26
C PHE A 79 -0.76 7.22 -5.78
N ALA A 80 -0.08 8.35 -5.96
CA ALA A 80 1.32 8.36 -6.36
C ALA A 80 2.19 7.60 -5.34
N THR A 81 1.95 7.77 -4.04
CA THR A 81 2.69 7.04 -3.00
C THR A 81 2.43 5.53 -3.03
N VAL A 82 1.18 5.11 -3.27
CA VAL A 82 0.79 3.69 -3.39
C VAL A 82 1.38 3.04 -4.64
N VAL A 83 1.31 3.74 -5.78
CA VAL A 83 1.87 3.28 -7.05
C VAL A 83 3.39 3.14 -6.94
N GLU A 84 4.05 4.14 -6.33
CA GLU A 84 5.49 4.17 -6.10
C GLU A 84 5.92 3.06 -5.14
N GLY A 85 5.24 2.90 -4.00
CA GLY A 85 5.51 1.84 -3.03
C GLY A 85 5.42 0.45 -3.67
N ASN A 86 4.35 0.18 -4.42
CA ASN A 86 4.21 -1.09 -5.15
C ASN A 86 5.30 -1.28 -6.23
N SER A 87 5.68 -0.21 -6.93
CA SER A 87 6.76 -0.23 -7.93
C SER A 87 8.11 -0.56 -7.28
N ALA A 88 8.45 0.15 -6.21
CA ALA A 88 9.66 -0.03 -5.41
C ALA A 88 9.75 -1.45 -4.81
N MET A 89 8.65 -1.92 -4.20
CA MET A 89 8.55 -3.28 -3.67
C MET A 89 8.85 -4.32 -4.75
N LYS A 90 8.20 -4.23 -5.92
CA LYS A 90 8.39 -5.22 -7.00
C LYS A 90 9.82 -5.29 -7.49
N VAL A 91 10.53 -4.15 -7.57
CA VAL A 91 11.93 -4.12 -8.01
C VAL A 91 12.93 -4.39 -6.89
N GLY A 92 12.47 -4.54 -5.63
CA GLY A 92 13.35 -4.73 -4.48
C GLY A 92 14.08 -3.47 -4.03
N ASP A 93 13.62 -2.28 -4.42
CA ASP A 93 14.26 -1.00 -4.08
C ASP A 93 13.76 -0.49 -2.72
N VAL A 94 14.49 -0.89 -1.69
CA VAL A 94 14.19 -0.53 -0.30
C VAL A 94 14.43 0.95 0.01
N GLY A 95 15.28 1.64 -0.77
CA GLY A 95 15.53 3.07 -0.61
C GLY A 95 14.33 3.92 -1.05
N ARG A 96 13.77 3.60 -2.23
CA ARG A 96 12.51 4.21 -2.69
C ARG A 96 11.35 3.87 -1.76
N LEU A 97 11.30 2.63 -1.26
CA LEU A 97 10.28 2.21 -0.30
C LEU A 97 10.37 3.00 1.02
N MET A 98 11.58 3.28 1.52
CA MET A 98 11.79 4.10 2.72
C MET A 98 11.23 5.51 2.57
N ASN A 99 11.36 6.13 1.39
CA ASN A 99 10.77 7.44 1.13
C ASN A 99 9.24 7.43 1.17
N VAL A 100 8.62 6.36 0.67
CA VAL A 100 7.16 6.15 0.76
C VAL A 100 6.74 5.94 2.21
N TRP A 101 7.47 5.10 2.97
CA TRP A 101 7.19 4.85 4.38
C TRP A 101 7.25 6.12 5.22
N LYS A 102 8.22 7.01 4.97
CA LYS A 102 8.29 8.33 5.65
C LYS A 102 7.05 9.18 5.40
N ARG A 103 6.49 9.16 4.19
CA ARG A 103 5.22 9.86 3.90
C ARG A 103 4.05 9.19 4.60
N TRP A 104 3.93 7.86 4.51
CA TRP A 104 2.85 7.11 5.14
C TRP A 104 2.86 7.22 6.66
N ALA A 105 4.04 7.33 7.28
CA ALA A 105 4.20 7.55 8.72
C ALA A 105 3.57 8.88 9.20
N VAL A 106 3.50 9.89 8.32
CA VAL A 106 2.81 11.15 8.60
C VAL A 106 1.33 11.03 8.31
N ILE A 107 0.94 10.50 7.15
CA ILE A 107 -0.47 10.31 6.75
C ILE A 107 -1.22 9.46 7.77
N SER A 108 -0.60 8.39 8.27
CA SER A 108 -1.22 7.49 9.26
C SER A 108 -1.51 8.17 10.60
N GLN A 109 -0.88 9.29 10.93
CA GLN A 109 -1.27 10.10 12.10
C GLN A 109 -2.60 10.80 11.87
N GLY A 110 -2.90 11.20 10.64
CA GLY A 110 -4.13 11.89 10.27
C GLY A 110 -5.33 10.95 10.11
N LEU A 111 -5.08 9.65 9.91
CA LEU A 111 -6.12 8.63 9.78
C LEU A 111 -6.55 8.09 11.15
N THR A 112 -7.85 7.94 11.36
CA THR A 112 -8.43 7.37 12.59
C THR A 112 -8.32 5.85 12.66
N THR A 113 -8.39 5.17 11.51
CA THR A 113 -8.46 3.70 11.42
C THR A 113 -7.12 2.99 11.49
N LEU A 114 -6.00 3.69 11.23
CA LEU A 114 -4.66 3.08 11.17
C LEU A 114 -3.84 3.31 12.46
N THR A 115 -4.46 3.14 13.62
CA THR A 115 -3.85 3.43 14.93
C THR A 115 -2.56 2.64 15.16
N GLN A 116 -2.54 1.34 14.87
CA GLN A 116 -1.34 0.50 15.02
C GLN A 116 -0.20 0.95 14.11
N TYR A 117 -0.49 1.16 12.82
CA TYR A 117 0.50 1.60 11.84
C TYR A 117 1.00 3.02 12.08
N SER A 118 0.17 3.88 12.69
CA SER A 118 0.58 5.21 13.12
C SER A 118 1.69 5.18 14.17
N ILE A 119 1.86 4.09 14.91
CA ILE A 119 2.92 3.96 15.92
C ILE A 119 4.06 3.09 15.38
N GLN A 120 3.75 1.92 14.82
CA GLN A 120 4.76 0.93 14.45
C GLN A 120 5.62 1.36 13.25
N LEU A 121 5.03 2.04 12.26
CA LEU A 121 5.78 2.46 11.07
C LEU A 121 6.84 3.54 11.42
N PRO A 122 6.50 4.63 12.15
CA PRO A 122 7.51 5.56 12.64
C PRO A 122 8.61 4.91 13.49
N ARG A 123 8.23 3.97 14.38
CA ARG A 123 9.20 3.21 15.19
C ARG A 123 10.18 2.45 14.31
N MET A 124 9.68 1.72 13.31
CA MET A 124 10.53 0.98 12.37
C MET A 124 11.48 1.90 11.60
N ILE A 125 10.98 3.05 11.12
CA ILE A 125 11.78 4.04 10.39
C ILE A 125 12.90 4.59 11.28
N LEU A 126 12.60 4.97 12.52
CA LEU A 126 13.59 5.48 13.47
C LEU A 126 14.60 4.41 13.88
N LEU A 127 14.14 3.18 14.10
CA LEU A 127 15.00 2.05 14.45
C LEU A 127 16.05 1.81 13.36
N LEU A 128 15.61 1.73 12.09
CA LEU A 128 16.47 1.41 10.96
C LEU A 128 17.42 2.54 10.56
N ASN A 129 16.99 3.80 10.69
CA ASN A 129 17.78 4.94 10.21
C ASN A 129 18.61 5.62 11.31
N GLU A 130 18.13 5.66 12.56
CA GLU A 130 18.71 6.52 13.61
C GLU A 130 19.28 5.72 14.80
N VAL A 131 18.73 4.55 15.11
CA VAL A 131 19.10 3.79 16.32
C VAL A 131 20.12 2.69 16.03
N LEU A 132 19.89 1.88 14.99
CA LEU A 132 20.78 0.77 14.66
C LEU A 132 22.08 1.27 14.00
N PRO A 133 23.22 0.58 14.23
CA PRO A 133 24.43 0.84 13.45
C PRO A 133 24.14 0.70 11.96
N HIS A 134 24.68 1.61 11.14
CA HIS A 134 24.38 1.71 9.71
C HIS A 134 24.43 0.35 8.97
N GLY A 135 25.48 -0.44 9.21
CA GLY A 135 25.62 -1.76 8.59
C GLY A 135 24.50 -2.73 8.96
N LEU A 136 24.06 -2.74 10.23
CA LEU A 136 22.99 -3.60 10.70
C LEU A 136 21.63 -3.13 10.18
N GLY A 137 21.36 -1.82 10.23
CA GLY A 137 20.15 -1.22 9.66
C GLY A 137 20.00 -1.54 8.17
N GLN A 138 21.10 -1.45 7.42
CA GLN A 138 21.13 -1.78 6.00
C GLN A 138 20.85 -3.28 5.75
N VAL A 139 21.44 -4.19 6.53
CA VAL A 139 21.17 -5.63 6.41
C VAL A 139 19.71 -5.95 6.67
N ILE A 140 19.13 -5.41 7.75
CA ILE A 140 17.72 -5.63 8.08
C ILE A 140 16.82 -5.06 6.98
N LEU A 141 17.11 -3.83 6.52
CA LEU A 141 16.34 -3.19 5.45
C LEU A 141 16.34 -4.03 4.17
N HIS A 142 17.49 -4.53 3.73
CA HIS A 142 17.57 -5.42 2.56
C HIS A 142 16.92 -6.79 2.77
N SER A 143 16.72 -7.22 4.02
CA SER A 143 16.01 -8.46 4.34
C SER A 143 14.48 -8.33 4.37
N MET A 144 13.93 -7.11 4.27
CA MET A 144 12.48 -6.87 4.31
C MET A 144 11.75 -7.36 3.07
N LEU A 145 12.44 -7.38 1.93
CA LEU A 145 11.91 -7.84 0.65
C LEU A 145 12.67 -9.08 0.21
N ILE A 146 11.93 -10.05 -0.34
CA ILE A 146 12.50 -11.29 -0.86
C ILE A 146 12.01 -11.50 -2.29
N ALA A 147 12.80 -12.20 -3.10
CA ALA A 147 12.41 -12.60 -4.45
C ALA A 147 12.29 -14.12 -4.51
N PRO A 148 11.11 -14.70 -4.20
CA PRO A 148 10.94 -16.15 -4.08
C PRO A 148 11.32 -16.90 -5.37
N SER A 149 10.97 -16.33 -6.52
CA SER A 149 11.26 -16.91 -7.83
C SER A 149 12.62 -16.51 -8.41
N GLY A 150 13.36 -15.60 -7.75
CA GLY A 150 14.57 -14.98 -8.30
C GLY A 150 14.35 -14.12 -9.56
N GLN A 151 13.11 -13.99 -10.04
CA GLN A 151 12.82 -13.24 -11.26
C GLN A 151 12.88 -11.73 -11.03
N ARG A 152 13.26 -11.00 -12.09
CA ARG A 152 13.22 -9.53 -12.08
C ARG A 152 11.77 -9.05 -11.86
N LYS A 153 11.62 -8.00 -11.06
CA LYS A 153 10.32 -7.38 -10.72
C LYS A 153 9.36 -8.28 -9.93
N HIS A 154 9.89 -9.30 -9.26
CA HIS A 154 9.12 -10.30 -8.52
C HIS A 154 9.43 -10.32 -7.01
N PHE A 155 9.96 -9.21 -6.49
CA PHE A 155 10.12 -9.05 -5.06
C PHE A 155 8.76 -8.89 -4.38
N VAL A 156 8.62 -9.49 -3.20
CA VAL A 156 7.46 -9.42 -2.32
C VAL A 156 7.92 -9.08 -0.91
N ALA A 157 7.01 -8.54 -0.10
CA ALA A 157 7.29 -8.38 1.33
C ALA A 157 7.53 -9.75 1.97
N LYS A 158 8.49 -9.81 2.89
CA LYS A 158 8.77 -11.04 3.65
C LYS A 158 7.52 -11.56 4.35
N ASP A 159 6.72 -10.65 4.93
CA ASP A 159 5.46 -10.98 5.60
C ASP A 159 4.44 -11.64 4.65
N GLN A 160 4.22 -11.04 3.48
CA GLN A 160 3.37 -11.63 2.43
C GLN A 160 3.84 -13.03 2.01
N HIS A 161 5.17 -13.25 1.92
CA HIS A 161 5.68 -14.57 1.62
C HIS A 161 5.43 -15.56 2.77
N LEU A 162 5.61 -15.14 4.03
CA LEU A 162 5.30 -15.96 5.20
C LEU A 162 3.82 -16.33 5.25
N GLU A 163 2.92 -15.40 4.92
CA GLU A 163 1.49 -15.68 4.79
C GLU A 163 1.21 -16.77 3.74
N GLN A 164 1.88 -16.68 2.58
CA GLN A 164 1.77 -17.72 1.55
C GLN A 164 2.26 -19.08 2.05
N GLN A 165 3.38 -19.13 2.78
CA GLN A 165 3.88 -20.39 3.37
C GLN A 165 2.92 -20.93 4.44
N ASN A 166 2.34 -20.06 5.26
CA ASN A 166 1.36 -20.43 6.27
C ASN A 166 0.06 -20.98 5.64
N CYS A 167 -0.37 -20.44 4.50
CA CYS A 167 -1.49 -20.97 3.74
C CYS A 167 -1.23 -22.41 3.29
N TRP A 168 -0.05 -22.68 2.74
CA TRP A 168 0.34 -24.04 2.36
C TRP A 168 0.44 -24.99 3.55
N LEU A 169 0.94 -24.52 4.69
CA LEU A 169 0.96 -25.32 5.91
C LEU A 169 -0.45 -25.73 6.34
N LYS A 170 -1.42 -24.81 6.28
CA LYS A 170 -2.83 -25.12 6.53
C LYS A 170 -3.38 -26.14 5.51
N TYR A 171 -3.04 -25.99 4.23
CA TYR A 171 -3.42 -26.96 3.19
C TYR A 171 -2.90 -28.37 3.50
N PHE A 172 -1.61 -28.51 3.83
CA PHE A 172 -1.02 -29.80 4.20
C PHE A 172 -1.63 -30.36 5.48
N PHE A 173 -1.92 -29.51 6.46
CA PHE A 173 -2.55 -29.91 7.71
C PHE A 173 -3.95 -30.50 7.46
N ASN A 174 -4.78 -29.83 6.66
CA ASN A 174 -6.17 -30.25 6.40
C ASN A 174 -6.27 -31.52 5.53
N ASN A 175 -5.33 -31.73 4.60
CA ASN A 175 -5.41 -32.81 3.62
C ASN A 175 -4.63 -34.08 3.99
N SER A 176 -3.95 -34.12 5.14
CA SER A 176 -3.13 -35.27 5.56
C SER A 176 -3.92 -36.43 6.21
N GLY A 177 -5.24 -36.30 6.39
CA GLY A 177 -6.19 -37.39 6.71
C GLY A 177 -6.06 -38.11 8.06
N ARG A 178 -4.90 -38.07 8.71
CA ARG A 178 -4.69 -38.52 10.10
C ARG A 178 -4.36 -37.30 10.93
N GLY A 179 -5.18 -37.01 11.95
CA GLY A 179 -4.99 -35.89 12.89
C GLY A 179 -3.52 -35.53 13.05
N THR A 180 -3.11 -34.49 12.35
CA THR A 180 -1.73 -34.36 11.88
C THR A 180 -0.90 -33.84 13.03
N ASN A 181 0.02 -34.67 13.52
CA ASN A 181 0.91 -34.33 14.63
C ASN A 181 1.53 -32.93 14.40
N ILE A 182 1.20 -31.98 15.27
CA ILE A 182 1.65 -30.57 15.19
C ILE A 182 3.18 -30.50 15.18
N ASP A 183 3.87 -31.39 15.89
CA ASP A 183 5.33 -31.45 15.88
C ASP A 183 5.89 -31.81 14.51
N ARG A 184 5.17 -32.62 13.72
CA ARG A 184 5.58 -32.92 12.33
C ARG A 184 5.31 -31.74 11.41
N LEU A 185 4.19 -31.04 11.57
CA LEU A 185 3.90 -29.83 10.80
C LEU A 185 4.98 -28.76 11.06
N LYS A 186 5.32 -28.56 12.33
CA LYS A 186 6.34 -27.62 12.79
C LYS A 186 7.75 -28.02 12.35
N ASN A 187 8.20 -29.24 12.65
CA ASN A 187 9.61 -29.60 12.50
C ASN A 187 9.96 -30.18 11.12
N VAL A 188 8.97 -30.71 10.38
CA VAL A 188 9.21 -31.39 9.09
C VAL A 188 8.60 -30.59 7.93
N TYR A 189 7.32 -30.22 7.99
CA TYR A 189 6.66 -29.59 6.85
C TYR A 189 7.02 -28.12 6.68
N SER A 190 7.09 -27.33 7.76
CA SER A 190 7.41 -25.89 7.67
C SER A 190 8.76 -25.60 7.01
N VAL A 191 9.78 -26.40 7.35
CA VAL A 191 11.13 -26.23 6.81
C VAL A 191 11.23 -26.65 5.34
N ASN A 192 10.38 -27.59 4.92
CA ASN A 192 10.40 -28.19 3.58
C ASN A 192 9.24 -27.73 2.69
N ILE A 193 8.57 -26.64 3.06
CA ILE A 193 7.32 -26.22 2.42
C ILE A 193 7.48 -25.96 0.91
N ASN A 194 8.59 -25.32 0.51
CA ASN A 194 8.89 -25.06 -0.91
C ASN A 194 9.13 -26.37 -1.69
N LEU A 195 9.80 -27.34 -1.07
CA LEU A 195 10.04 -28.64 -1.70
C LEU A 195 8.72 -29.40 -1.91
N LEU A 196 7.84 -29.38 -0.91
CA LEU A 196 6.54 -30.04 -0.98
C LEU A 196 5.62 -29.37 -2.02
N GLN A 197 5.63 -28.03 -2.09
CA GLN A 197 4.92 -27.28 -3.13
C GLN A 197 5.38 -27.68 -4.53
N ASN A 198 6.69 -27.68 -4.76
CA ASN A 198 7.26 -28.05 -6.06
C ASN A 198 6.89 -29.49 -6.41
N LEU A 199 6.98 -30.43 -5.47
CA LEU A 199 6.62 -31.83 -5.71
C LEU A 199 5.14 -32.01 -6.09
N ILE A 200 4.22 -31.26 -5.45
CA ILE A 200 2.80 -31.28 -5.83
C ILE A 200 2.60 -30.68 -7.23
N SER A 201 3.21 -29.54 -7.51
CA SER A 201 3.12 -28.91 -8.83
C SER A 201 3.70 -29.81 -9.93
N ASP A 202 4.85 -30.42 -9.71
CA ASP A 202 5.49 -31.34 -10.65
C ASP A 202 4.61 -32.58 -10.89
N LEU A 203 4.07 -33.19 -9.83
CA LEU A 203 3.12 -34.31 -9.95
C LEU A 203 1.84 -33.92 -10.69
N ALA A 204 1.33 -32.71 -10.45
CA ALA A 204 0.17 -32.21 -11.15
C ALA A 204 0.45 -32.01 -12.64
N ILE A 205 1.62 -31.46 -12.99
CA ILE A 205 2.09 -31.32 -14.37
C ILE A 205 2.21 -32.69 -15.05
N ASP A 206 2.82 -33.67 -14.39
CA ASP A 206 2.95 -35.05 -14.90
C ASP A 206 1.58 -35.72 -15.09
N ALA A 207 0.60 -35.40 -14.24
CA ALA A 207 -0.78 -35.85 -14.37
C ALA A 207 -1.57 -35.12 -15.49
N GLY A 208 -0.91 -34.23 -16.25
CA GLY A 208 -1.51 -33.49 -17.37
C GLY A 208 -2.17 -32.17 -16.96
N LYS A 209 -2.03 -31.74 -15.70
CA LYS A 209 -2.53 -30.44 -15.25
C LYS A 209 -1.57 -29.35 -15.71
N VAL A 210 -2.02 -28.50 -16.63
CA VAL A 210 -1.24 -27.33 -17.05
C VAL A 210 -1.41 -26.24 -15.99
N ASP A 211 -0.45 -26.11 -15.09
CA ASP A 211 -0.38 -24.97 -14.17
C ASP A 211 -0.01 -23.70 -14.97
N ILE A 212 -1.03 -23.00 -15.46
CA ILE A 212 -0.85 -21.67 -16.08
C ILE A 212 -0.64 -20.67 -14.95
N THR A 213 0.63 -20.37 -14.64
CA THR A 213 0.95 -19.24 -13.76
C THR A 213 0.49 -17.93 -14.41
N GLN A 214 -0.68 -17.43 -14.03
CA GLN A 214 -1.20 -16.18 -14.56
C GLN A 214 -0.40 -14.99 -14.00
N SER A 215 0.59 -14.55 -14.76
CA SER A 215 1.22 -13.25 -14.52
C SER A 215 0.29 -12.14 -15.02
N HIS A 216 -0.64 -11.70 -14.16
CA HIS A 216 -1.54 -10.59 -14.50
C HIS A 216 -0.74 -9.28 -14.63
N HIS A 217 -0.34 -8.97 -15.86
CA HIS A 217 0.26 -7.69 -16.19
C HIS A 217 -0.79 -6.60 -16.03
N ASN A 218 -0.54 -5.65 -15.13
CA ASN A 218 -1.47 -4.57 -14.88
C ASN A 218 -1.38 -3.51 -15.98
N ARG A 219 -1.98 -3.79 -17.14
CA ARG A 219 -2.06 -2.89 -18.29
C ARG A 219 -3.49 -2.37 -18.42
N ILE A 220 -3.61 -1.08 -18.74
CA ILE A 220 -4.85 -0.49 -19.22
C ILE A 220 -4.81 -0.54 -20.74
N ASP A 221 -5.81 -1.18 -21.33
CA ASP A 221 -6.01 -1.22 -22.78
C ASP A 221 -6.48 0.15 -23.30
N LEU A 222 -6.31 0.36 -24.60
CA LEU A 222 -6.59 1.65 -25.23
C LEU A 222 -8.08 2.02 -25.17
N LEU A 223 -8.98 1.02 -25.24
CA LEU A 223 -10.41 1.23 -25.10
C LEU A 223 -10.75 1.69 -23.68
N SER A 224 -10.32 0.97 -22.64
CA SER A 224 -10.56 1.40 -21.25
C SER A 224 -9.92 2.74 -20.93
N LEU A 225 -8.72 3.01 -21.45
CA LEU A 225 -8.07 4.32 -21.27
C LEU A 225 -8.94 5.44 -21.84
N ASN A 226 -9.39 5.31 -23.09
CA ASN A 226 -10.24 6.31 -23.72
C ASN A 226 -11.60 6.46 -23.00
N ASN A 227 -12.16 5.37 -22.46
CA ASN A 227 -13.38 5.43 -21.64
C ASN A 227 -13.14 6.21 -20.34
N CYS A 228 -12.03 5.98 -19.63
CA CYS A 228 -11.66 6.78 -18.46
C CYS A 228 -11.48 8.27 -18.82
N LEU A 229 -10.86 8.58 -19.96
CA LEU A 229 -10.70 9.96 -20.42
C LEU A 229 -12.04 10.62 -20.79
N ARG A 230 -12.99 9.86 -21.34
CA ARG A 230 -14.36 10.33 -21.58
C ARG A 230 -15.06 10.66 -20.26
N MET A 231 -14.95 9.79 -19.25
CA MET A 231 -15.50 10.06 -17.91
C MET A 231 -14.88 11.29 -17.25
N CYS A 232 -13.56 11.46 -17.35
CA CYS A 232 -12.88 12.65 -16.79
C CYS A 232 -13.37 13.95 -17.44
N ARG A 233 -13.64 13.93 -18.76
CA ARG A 233 -14.19 15.06 -19.50
C ARG A 233 -15.65 15.34 -19.14
N GLN A 234 -16.49 14.30 -19.15
CA GLN A 234 -17.92 14.44 -18.88
C GLN A 234 -18.19 15.01 -17.49
N ASN A 235 -17.36 14.64 -16.51
CA ASN A 235 -17.49 15.11 -15.12
C ASN A 235 -16.66 16.36 -14.82
N ASP A 236 -15.93 16.90 -15.80
CA ASP A 236 -15.02 18.04 -15.69
C ASP A 236 -14.18 18.00 -14.40
N VAL A 237 -13.46 16.89 -14.20
CA VAL A 237 -12.79 16.59 -12.92
C VAL A 237 -11.72 17.61 -12.51
N CYS A 238 -11.24 18.42 -13.45
CA CYS A 238 -10.27 19.50 -13.22
C CYS A 238 -10.92 20.90 -13.22
N SER A 239 -12.26 20.99 -13.12
CA SER A 239 -12.96 22.27 -13.13
C SER A 239 -12.52 23.16 -11.98
N THR A 240 -12.34 24.44 -12.29
CA THR A 240 -12.09 25.53 -11.34
C THR A 240 -13.30 26.45 -11.14
N VAL A 241 -14.37 26.19 -11.90
CA VAL A 241 -15.56 27.05 -11.97
C VAL A 241 -16.77 26.23 -11.51
N TYR A 242 -17.52 26.79 -10.57
CA TYR A 242 -18.81 26.27 -10.18
C TYR A 242 -19.85 26.60 -11.24
N LYS A 243 -20.54 25.59 -11.78
CA LYS A 243 -21.74 25.78 -12.60
C LYS A 243 -22.95 25.43 -11.75
N ALA A 244 -23.97 26.29 -11.76
CA ALA A 244 -25.25 26.00 -11.13
C ALA A 244 -25.82 24.70 -11.73
N GLU A 245 -26.40 23.84 -10.89
CA GLU A 245 -26.94 22.49 -11.22
C GLU A 245 -25.89 21.37 -11.36
N GLU A 246 -24.59 21.64 -11.23
CA GLU A 246 -23.56 20.61 -11.32
C GLU A 246 -23.30 19.93 -9.97
N PHE A 247 -23.04 18.62 -9.99
CA PHE A 247 -22.72 17.85 -8.77
C PHE A 247 -21.48 18.40 -8.06
N VAL A 248 -21.63 18.71 -6.77
CA VAL A 248 -20.54 19.16 -5.90
C VAL A 248 -20.12 17.99 -5.02
N PRO A 249 -18.87 17.49 -5.16
CA PRO A 249 -18.39 16.43 -4.29
C PRO A 249 -18.19 16.95 -2.86
N VAL A 250 -18.35 16.04 -1.90
CA VAL A 250 -17.94 16.26 -0.50
C VAL A 250 -16.43 16.52 -0.48
N GLU A 251 -16.02 17.50 0.33
CA GLU A 251 -14.62 17.86 0.47
C GLU A 251 -13.85 16.75 1.17
N ILE A 252 -12.72 16.35 0.59
CA ILE A 252 -11.84 15.33 1.15
C ILE A 252 -10.80 16.01 2.03
N LEU A 253 -10.57 15.43 3.20
CA LEU A 253 -9.56 15.89 4.14
C LEU A 253 -8.14 15.59 3.62
N ASP A 254 -7.22 16.54 3.78
CA ASP A 254 -5.79 16.28 3.56
C ASP A 254 -5.19 15.59 4.81
N PHE A 255 -5.12 14.27 4.77
CA PHE A 255 -4.59 13.47 5.87
C PHE A 255 -3.10 13.71 6.14
N TYR A 256 -2.32 14.18 5.15
CA TYR A 256 -0.92 14.52 5.37
C TYR A 256 -0.81 15.78 6.22
N ASP A 257 -1.60 16.82 5.89
CA ASP A 257 -1.63 18.07 6.65
C ASP A 257 -2.19 17.87 8.06
N ILE A 258 -3.27 17.11 8.21
CA ILE A 258 -3.82 16.72 9.52
C ILE A 258 -2.77 15.95 10.32
N GLY A 259 -2.06 15.01 9.69
CA GLY A 259 -1.00 14.25 10.34
C GLY A 259 0.13 15.13 10.87
N ILE A 260 0.54 16.15 10.11
CA ILE A 260 1.52 17.15 10.56
C ILE A 260 0.99 17.95 11.76
N GLN A 261 -0.27 18.39 11.71
CA GLN A 261 -0.90 19.16 12.80
C GLN A 261 -0.93 18.33 14.08
N LYS A 262 -1.41 17.09 14.01
CA LYS A 262 -1.43 16.14 15.15
C LYS A 262 -0.04 15.89 15.72
N LEU A 263 1.00 15.75 14.87
CA LEU A 263 2.38 15.61 15.35
C LEU A 263 2.89 16.86 16.07
N LYS A 264 2.58 18.06 15.55
CA LYS A 264 2.94 19.34 16.19
C LYS A 264 2.24 19.52 17.53
N GLU A 265 0.97 19.12 17.63
CA GLU A 265 0.21 19.14 18.87
C GLU A 265 0.82 18.19 19.90
N LYS A 266 1.06 16.91 19.53
CA LYS A 266 1.73 15.92 20.38
C LYS A 266 3.11 16.37 20.88
N TYR A 267 3.84 17.18 20.11
CA TYR A 267 5.11 17.78 20.53
C TYR A 267 4.92 18.86 21.60
N ARG A 268 3.88 19.69 21.49
CA ARG A 268 3.60 20.80 22.41
C ARG A 268 2.99 20.33 23.73
N THR A 269 2.28 19.22 23.73
CA THR A 269 1.62 18.68 24.93
C THR A 269 2.64 18.26 26.00
N PRO A 270 2.47 18.67 27.27
CA PRO A 270 3.38 18.29 28.36
C PRO A 270 3.42 16.76 28.51
N GLY A 271 4.64 16.21 28.68
CA GLY A 271 4.89 14.77 28.72
C GLY A 271 5.45 14.16 27.43
N CYS A 272 5.63 14.96 26.36
CA CYS A 272 6.17 14.50 25.06
C CYS A 272 5.45 13.23 24.58
N LYS A 273 4.15 13.33 24.23
CA LYS A 273 3.37 12.19 23.73
C LYS A 273 4.04 11.50 22.53
N LEU A 274 4.92 12.19 21.80
CA LEU A 274 5.78 11.64 20.74
C LEU A 274 6.78 10.56 21.20
N ASN A 275 7.03 10.43 22.50
CA ASN A 275 7.87 9.37 23.05
C ASN A 275 7.32 7.98 22.70
N ASN A 276 6.01 7.86 22.47
CA ASN A 276 5.41 6.61 22.00
C ASN A 276 5.92 6.17 20.62
N LEU A 277 6.44 7.09 19.78
CA LEU A 277 7.01 6.78 18.46
C LEU A 277 8.46 6.31 18.54
N ARG A 278 9.11 6.42 19.70
CA ARG A 278 10.47 5.90 19.87
C ARG A 278 10.44 4.38 19.75
N PRO A 279 11.42 3.77 19.06
CA PRO A 279 11.56 2.31 19.07
C PRO A 279 11.56 1.82 20.51
N SER A 280 10.77 0.79 20.82
CA SER A 280 10.88 0.11 22.10
C SER A 280 12.34 -0.28 22.29
N THR A 281 12.87 -0.11 23.50
CA THR A 281 14.18 -0.67 23.84
C THR A 281 14.12 -2.14 23.47
N ILE A 282 14.88 -2.56 22.46
CA ILE A 282 15.15 -3.98 22.22
C ILE A 282 15.65 -4.46 23.57
N GLY A 283 14.82 -5.25 24.27
CA GLY A 283 15.20 -5.82 25.54
C GLY A 283 16.55 -6.46 25.31
N VAL A 284 17.56 -5.99 26.05
CA VAL A 284 18.74 -6.81 26.27
C VAL A 284 18.17 -8.01 27.00
N ALA A 285 17.85 -9.07 26.26
CA ALA A 285 17.44 -10.33 26.84
C ALA A 285 18.59 -10.72 27.76
N ASP A 286 18.33 -10.72 29.06
CA ASP A 286 19.33 -11.10 30.04
C ASP A 286 19.71 -12.54 29.72
N PRO A 287 20.99 -12.88 29.46
CA PRO A 287 21.39 -14.22 29.04
C PRO A 287 21.04 -15.32 30.05
N THR A 288 20.64 -14.92 31.26
CA THR A 288 20.26 -15.77 32.38
C THR A 288 18.79 -16.17 32.42
N ASP A 289 17.90 -15.59 31.61
CA ASP A 289 16.46 -15.89 31.65
C ASP A 289 16.08 -17.27 31.08
N HIS A 290 17.02 -17.96 30.42
CA HIS A 290 16.79 -19.30 29.87
C HIS A 290 16.91 -20.46 30.88
N LEU A 291 17.19 -20.18 32.17
CA LEU A 291 17.44 -21.23 33.17
C LEU A 291 16.32 -21.41 34.22
N SER A 292 15.23 -20.64 34.17
CA SER A 292 14.24 -20.69 35.25
C SER A 292 12.77 -20.72 34.83
N HIS A 293 12.40 -21.22 33.65
CA HIS A 293 11.01 -21.59 33.39
C HIS A 293 10.87 -22.91 32.63
N ASN A 294 10.55 -23.94 33.40
CA ASN A 294 9.96 -25.18 32.93
C ASN A 294 8.65 -24.88 32.18
N ASN A 295 8.54 -25.40 30.95
CA ASN A 295 7.33 -25.81 30.26
C ASN A 295 6.04 -25.05 30.60
N ASN A 296 5.76 -23.98 29.85
CA ASN A 296 4.44 -23.74 29.30
C ASN A 296 4.63 -23.04 27.95
N SER A 297 4.07 -23.65 26.91
CA SER A 297 3.95 -23.04 25.59
C SER A 297 2.96 -21.88 25.69
N GLU A 298 3.45 -20.70 26.05
CA GLU A 298 2.66 -19.48 25.90
C GLU A 298 2.58 -19.15 24.41
N ASP A 299 1.34 -19.09 23.96
CA ASP A 299 0.92 -18.79 22.61
C ASP A 299 1.37 -17.36 22.27
N VAL A 300 2.25 -17.24 21.27
CA VAL A 300 2.83 -15.95 20.84
C VAL A 300 1.79 -15.12 20.05
N SER A 301 0.54 -15.56 20.02
CA SER A 301 -0.56 -14.97 19.26
C SER A 301 -1.28 -13.83 19.98
N GLU A 302 -1.16 -13.69 21.31
CA GLU A 302 -1.97 -12.71 22.08
C GLU A 302 -1.32 -11.33 22.26
N ALA A 303 -0.03 -11.15 21.94
CA ALA A 303 0.67 -9.88 22.19
C ALA A 303 0.32 -8.74 21.21
N GLY A 304 -0.53 -9.01 20.20
CA GLY A 304 -0.90 -8.07 19.14
C GLY A 304 -2.27 -7.40 19.28
N ASP A 305 -3.14 -7.88 20.17
CA ASP A 305 -4.58 -7.55 20.15
C ASP A 305 -5.01 -6.42 21.11
N ASN A 306 -4.08 -5.84 21.86
CA ASN A 306 -4.43 -4.70 22.72
C ASN A 306 -4.48 -3.41 21.88
N GLU A 307 -5.70 -2.99 21.55
CA GLU A 307 -5.97 -1.67 20.98
C GLU A 307 -5.48 -0.56 21.93
N PRO A 308 -4.76 0.46 21.45
CA PRO A 308 -4.47 1.64 22.26
C PRO A 308 -5.76 2.45 22.47
N GLU A 309 -5.95 2.96 23.69
CA GLU A 309 -7.09 3.81 24.06
C GLU A 309 -7.32 4.95 23.06
N ILE A 310 -8.56 5.05 22.59
CA ILE A 310 -9.05 6.09 21.68
C ILE A 310 -9.15 7.40 22.49
N ASP A 311 -8.58 8.49 21.97
CA ASP A 311 -8.72 9.84 22.54
C ASP A 311 -10.13 10.36 22.16
N GLU A 312 -11.03 10.55 23.13
CA GLU A 312 -12.47 10.83 22.95
C GLU A 312 -12.80 12.21 22.32
N ASN A 313 -11.81 12.93 21.80
CA ASN A 313 -11.98 14.29 21.25
C ASN A 313 -11.67 14.36 19.74
N GLU A 314 -12.22 13.46 18.91
CA GLU A 314 -12.06 13.50 17.45
C GLU A 314 -13.39 13.58 16.68
N PRO A 315 -13.40 14.26 15.51
CA PRO A 315 -14.62 14.53 14.77
C PRO A 315 -15.21 13.26 14.14
N GLN A 316 -16.50 13.06 14.35
CA GLN A 316 -17.27 11.94 13.82
C GLN A 316 -17.34 12.01 12.29
N THR A 317 -16.78 11.01 11.61
CA THR A 317 -17.15 10.68 10.23
C THR A 317 -18.40 9.81 10.27
N ALA A 318 -19.44 10.20 9.54
CA ALA A 318 -20.63 9.38 9.36
C ALA A 318 -20.27 8.20 8.45
N ASP A 319 -20.12 7.02 9.03
CA ASP A 319 -20.07 5.76 8.28
C ASP A 319 -21.51 5.30 8.00
N GLU A 320 -21.83 5.10 6.73
CA GLU A 320 -23.05 4.42 6.31
C GLU A 320 -22.85 2.91 6.54
N ASP A 321 -23.63 2.38 7.49
CA ASP A 321 -23.81 0.95 7.72
C ASP A 321 -24.37 0.27 6.46
N GLU A 322 -23.60 -0.62 5.85
CA GLU A 322 -24.16 -1.74 5.07
C GLU A 322 -23.65 -3.06 5.65
N SER A 323 -24.55 -3.70 6.42
CA SER A 323 -24.41 -5.08 6.84
C SER A 323 -25.16 -6.01 5.88
N ALA A 324 -24.63 -7.25 5.83
CA ALA A 324 -25.28 -8.50 5.46
C ALA A 324 -25.13 -9.01 4.01
N GLY A 325 -24.32 -10.07 3.90
CA GLY A 325 -24.77 -11.36 3.39
C GLY A 325 -24.54 -11.66 1.92
N GLU A 326 -23.59 -12.56 1.62
CA GLU A 326 -23.89 -13.91 1.11
C GLU A 326 -22.57 -14.68 0.87
N MET A 327 -22.47 -15.84 1.52
CA MET A 327 -21.49 -16.88 1.20
C MET A 327 -21.98 -17.58 -0.06
N GLU A 328 -21.21 -17.54 -1.15
CA GLU A 328 -21.38 -18.49 -2.25
C GLU A 328 -20.32 -19.59 -2.15
N ASP A 329 -20.83 -20.79 -1.86
CA ASP A 329 -20.16 -22.07 -1.98
C ASP A 329 -19.64 -22.28 -3.40
N VAL A 330 -18.34 -22.55 -3.53
CA VAL A 330 -17.79 -23.10 -4.78
C VAL A 330 -17.67 -24.62 -4.60
N GLU A 331 -18.73 -25.31 -5.00
CA GLU A 331 -18.69 -26.74 -5.29
C GLU A 331 -17.69 -27.02 -6.41
N LEU A 332 -16.62 -27.75 -6.08
CA LEU A 332 -15.77 -28.41 -7.05
C LEU A 332 -16.46 -29.69 -7.51
N THR A 333 -17.03 -29.67 -8.72
CA THR A 333 -17.45 -30.87 -9.44
C THR A 333 -16.73 -30.98 -10.77
N GLY A 334 -16.20 -32.17 -11.06
CA GLY A 334 -15.78 -32.63 -12.39
C GLY A 334 -14.31 -32.44 -12.73
#